data_AF-A0A392NYX4-F1
#
_entry.id   AF-A0A392NYX4-F1
#
_cell.length_a   1.000
_cell.length_b   1.000
_cell.length_c   1.000
_cell.angle_alpha   90.00
_cell.angle_beta   90.00
_cell.angle_gamma   90.00
#
_symmetry.space_group_name_H-M   'P 1'
#
loop_
_entity.id
_entity.type
_entity.pdbx_description
1 polymer ?
#
loop_
_entity_poly.entity_id
_entity_poly.type
_entity_poly.pdbx_seq_one_letter_code
_entity_poly.pdbx_strand_id
1 'polypeptide(L)'
;FENLNHWREEFLIQASPSDPENFPFVVLGNKIDVDGGNSRVVSEKKAKAWCASKGNIPYFETSAKEGFNVEAAFQCIAKNALKNEPEEE
;
A
#
# COMPACT_ATOMS: atom_id res chain seq x y z
N PHE A 1 11.21 -2.23 4.75
CA PHE A 1 10.84 -0.93 4.15
C PHE A 1 11.65 -0.65 2.91
N GLU A 2 12.98 -0.75 2.97
CA GLU A 2 13.88 -0.43 1.84
C GLU A 2 13.51 -1.17 0.53
N ASN A 3 13.00 -2.40 0.61
CA ASN A 3 12.59 -3.17 -0.58
C ASN A 3 11.29 -2.68 -1.25
N LEU A 4 10.52 -1.75 -0.67
CA LEU A 4 9.25 -1.30 -1.25
C LEU A 4 9.43 -0.70 -2.65
N ASN A 5 10.53 0.03 -2.86
CA ASN A 5 10.82 0.60 -4.17
C ASN A 5 11.06 -0.50 -5.22
N HIS A 6 11.85 -1.51 -4.85
CA HIS A 6 12.15 -2.65 -5.72
C HIS A 6 10.89 -3.44 -6.08
N TRP A 7 10.05 -3.79 -5.09
CA TRP A 7 8.80 -4.52 -5.35
C TRP A 7 7.85 -3.75 -6.27
N ARG A 8 7.72 -2.44 -6.09
CA ARG A 8 6.88 -1.60 -6.97
C ARG A 8 7.42 -1.58 -8.39
N GLU A 9 8.73 -1.37 -8.56
CA GLU A 9 9.38 -1.33 -9.87
C GLU A 9 9.27 -2.68 -10.59
N GLU A 10 9.57 -3.76 -9.89
CA GLU A 10 9.46 -5.13 -10.43
C GLU A 10 8.04 -5.44 -10.89
N PHE A 11 7.02 -5.09 -10.09
CA PHE A 11 5.62 -5.26 -10.47
C PHE A 11 5.29 -4.49 -11.76
N LEU A 12 5.65 -3.20 -11.83
CA LEU A 12 5.35 -2.38 -13.00
C LEU A 12 6.04 -2.88 -14.28
N ILE A 13 7.24 -3.45 -14.15
CA ILE A 13 7.97 -4.05 -15.28
C ILE A 13 7.32 -5.35 -15.73
N GLN A 14 7.03 -6.26 -14.80
CA GLN A 14 6.56 -7.61 -15.13
C GLN A 14 5.07 -7.65 -15.49
N ALA A 15 4.24 -6.89 -14.78
CA ALA A 15 2.80 -6.86 -15.02
C ALA A 15 2.43 -5.95 -16.21
N SER A 16 3.29 -4.97 -16.53
CA SER A 16 3.11 -4.00 -17.63
C SER A 16 1.66 -3.48 -17.72
N PRO A 17 1.13 -2.87 -16.64
CA PRO A 17 -0.24 -2.37 -16.65
C PRO A 17 -0.41 -1.27 -17.71
N SER A 18 -1.63 -1.14 -18.25
CA SER A 18 -1.96 -0.13 -19.26
C SER A 18 -1.71 1.30 -18.79
N ASP A 19 -1.95 1.57 -17.50
CA ASP A 19 -1.64 2.84 -16.84
C ASP A 19 -0.75 2.59 -15.59
N PRO A 20 0.58 2.56 -15.75
CA PRO A 20 1.52 2.35 -14.65
C PRO A 20 1.54 3.47 -13.61
N GLU A 21 1.17 4.70 -13.98
CA GLU A 21 1.20 5.85 -13.10
C GLU A 21 0.02 5.85 -12.14
N ASN A 22 -1.16 5.45 -12.63
CA ASN A 22 -2.38 5.37 -11.84
C ASN A 22 -2.71 3.95 -11.33
N PHE A 23 -1.86 2.95 -11.58
CA PHE A 23 -2.09 1.59 -11.09
C PHE A 23 -2.35 1.60 -9.57
N PRO A 24 -3.44 0.95 -9.10
CA PRO A 24 -3.88 1.11 -7.73
C PRO A 24 -2.96 0.30 -6.81
N PHE A 25 -2.05 0.97 -6.12
CA PHE A 25 -1.26 0.37 -5.04
C PHE A 25 -1.85 0.72 -3.67
N VAL A 26 -1.56 -0.10 -2.66
CA VAL A 26 -1.74 0.19 -1.24
C VAL A 26 -0.50 -0.31 -0.49
N VAL A 27 -0.03 0.44 0.50
CA VAL A 27 1.08 0.02 1.38
C VAL A 27 0.55 -0.34 2.76
N LEU A 28 0.96 -1.50 3.29
CA LEU A 28 0.61 -1.96 4.63
C LEU A 28 1.82 -1.94 5.55
N GLY A 29 1.76 -1.14 6.61
CA GLY A 29 2.62 -1.26 7.78
C GLY A 29 2.02 -2.29 8.75
N ASN A 30 2.33 -3.56 8.56
CA ASN A 30 1.77 -4.65 9.37
C ASN A 30 2.50 -4.85 10.71
N LYS A 31 1.84 -5.54 11.65
CA LYS A 31 2.33 -5.96 12.98
C LYS A 31 2.44 -4.82 14.00
N ILE A 32 1.53 -3.86 13.96
CA ILE A 32 1.54 -2.77 14.96
C ILE A 32 1.23 -3.25 16.39
N ASP A 33 0.69 -4.46 16.53
CA ASP A 33 0.45 -5.13 17.82
C ASP A 33 1.76 -5.52 18.54
N VAL A 34 2.87 -5.65 17.81
CA VAL A 34 4.14 -6.10 18.39
C VAL A 34 4.70 -5.00 19.28
N ASP A 35 4.81 -5.31 20.57
CA ASP A 35 5.43 -4.45 21.59
C ASP A 35 4.79 -3.05 21.65
N GLY A 36 3.49 -2.94 21.34
CA GLY A 36 2.78 -1.66 21.27
C GLY A 36 3.41 -0.66 20.29
N GLY A 37 4.18 -1.14 19.31
CA GLY A 37 4.93 -0.32 18.37
C GLY A 37 6.31 0.17 18.86
N ASN A 38 6.75 -0.19 20.07
CA ASN A 38 8.05 0.26 20.60
C ASN A 38 9.25 -0.34 19.85
N SER A 39 9.12 -1.55 19.32
CA SER A 39 10.14 -2.21 18.50
C SER A 39 10.18 -1.72 17.03
N ARG A 40 9.45 -0.64 16.70
CA ARG A 40 9.32 -0.12 15.34
C ARG A 40 10.61 0.57 14.88
N VAL A 41 11.15 0.09 13.76
CA VAL A 41 12.32 0.70 13.08
C VAL A 41 11.93 1.65 11.93
N VAL A 42 10.66 1.65 11.52
CA VAL A 42 10.13 2.50 10.44
C VAL A 42 8.98 3.33 10.98
N SER A 43 9.22 4.62 11.16
CA SER A 43 8.17 5.54 11.63
C SER A 43 7.05 5.66 10.60
N GLU A 44 5.84 5.90 11.09
CA GLU A 44 4.66 6.19 10.25
C GLU A 44 4.95 7.37 9.30
N LYS A 45 5.65 8.40 9.78
CA LYS A 45 6.09 9.55 8.98
C LYS A 45 6.96 9.14 7.80
N LYS A 46 7.94 8.24 7.99
CA LYS A 46 8.80 7.74 6.90
C LYS A 46 7.98 7.00 5.85
N ALA A 47 7.03 6.16 6.29
CA ALA A 47 6.17 5.41 5.39
C ALA A 47 5.23 6.33 4.58
N LYS A 48 4.56 7.27 5.25
CA LYS A 48 3.68 8.26 4.60
C LYS A 48 4.43 9.13 3.59
N ALA A 49 5.65 9.57 3.93
CA ALA A 49 6.47 10.38 3.02
C ALA A 49 6.82 9.61 1.73
N TRP A 50 7.16 8.32 1.83
CA TRP A 50 7.39 7.49 0.66
C TRP A 50 6.13 7.28 -0.17
N CYS A 51 4.98 7.07 0.48
CA CYS A 51 3.72 6.91 -0.24
C CYS A 51 3.32 8.19 -0.99
N ALA A 52 3.53 9.36 -0.38
CA ALA A 52 3.31 10.66 -1.01
C ALA A 52 4.19 10.85 -2.25
N SER A 53 5.47 10.46 -2.20
CA SER A 53 6.39 10.59 -3.33
C SER A 53 6.13 9.61 -4.48
N LYS A 54 5.20 8.66 -4.31
CA LYS A 54 4.86 7.63 -5.30
C LYS A 54 3.42 7.76 -5.83
N GLY A 55 2.87 8.98 -5.82
CA GLY A 55 1.51 9.27 -6.31
C GLY A 55 0.44 9.21 -5.23
N ASN A 56 0.79 9.57 -3.98
CA ASN A 56 -0.13 9.52 -2.84
C ASN A 56 -0.76 8.13 -2.61
N ILE A 57 0.07 7.09 -2.67
CA ILE A 57 -0.36 5.71 -2.42
C ILE A 57 -1.04 5.63 -1.03
N PRO A 58 -2.26 5.06 -0.90
CA PRO A 58 -2.86 4.88 0.41
C PRO A 58 -1.99 3.99 1.32
N TYR A 59 -1.82 4.42 2.57
CA TYR A 59 -1.02 3.73 3.57
C TYR A 59 -1.89 3.37 4.77
N PHE A 60 -1.81 2.11 5.21
CA PHE A 60 -2.51 1.63 6.39
C PHE A 60 -1.53 0.98 7.37
N GLU A 61 -1.65 1.36 8.64
CA GLU A 61 -1.10 0.58 9.74
C GLU A 61 -2.07 -0.54 10.08
N THR A 62 -1.58 -1.77 10.12
CA THR A 62 -2.41 -2.97 10.26
C THR A 62 -1.87 -3.92 11.33
N SER A 63 -2.77 -4.68 11.93
CA SER A 63 -2.42 -5.91 12.63
C SER A 63 -3.24 -7.05 12.04
N ALA A 64 -2.58 -7.92 11.30
CA ALA A 64 -3.22 -9.16 10.85
C ALA A 64 -3.61 -10.07 12.03
N LYS A 65 -2.88 -9.98 13.15
CA LYS A 65 -3.14 -10.77 14.37
C LYS A 65 -4.43 -10.34 15.06
N GLU A 66 -4.66 -9.03 15.16
CA GLU A 66 -5.81 -8.45 15.85
C GLU A 66 -6.96 -8.08 14.91
N GLY A 67 -6.79 -8.29 13.60
CA GLY A 67 -7.75 -7.87 12.58
C GLY A 67 -7.83 -6.35 12.38
N PHE A 68 -6.89 -5.58 12.94
CA PHE A 68 -6.91 -4.13 12.87
C PHE A 68 -6.58 -3.61 11.46
N ASN A 69 -7.46 -2.76 10.91
CA ASN A 69 -7.35 -2.07 9.62
C ASN A 69 -7.17 -2.95 8.37
N VAL A 70 -7.19 -4.28 8.49
CA VAL A 70 -7.05 -5.18 7.34
C VAL A 70 -8.23 -5.00 6.39
N GLU A 71 -9.47 -5.02 6.90
CA GLU A 71 -10.66 -4.85 6.08
C GLU A 71 -10.68 -3.48 5.37
N ALA A 72 -10.39 -2.40 6.10
CA ALA A 72 -10.36 -1.05 5.54
C ALA A 72 -9.34 -0.94 4.38
N ALA A 73 -8.17 -1.56 4.52
CA ALA A 73 -7.16 -1.56 3.48
C ALA A 73 -7.61 -2.33 2.23
N PHE A 74 -8.21 -3.51 2.40
CA PHE A 74 -8.72 -4.32 1.29
C PHE A 74 -9.93 -3.65 0.60
N GLN A 75 -10.83 -3.00 1.35
CA GLN A 75 -11.91 -2.22 0.77
C GLN A 75 -11.39 -1.01 -0.03
N CYS A 76 -10.33 -0.35 0.45
CA CYS A 76 -9.72 0.78 -0.25
C CYS A 76 -9.14 0.36 -1.62
N ILE A 77 -8.34 -0.72 -1.65
CA ILE A 77 -7.74 -1.19 -2.90
C ILE A 77 -8.81 -1.69 -3.89
N ALA A 78 -9.83 -2.42 -3.41
CA ALA A 78 -10.91 -2.89 -4.26
C ALA A 78 -11.69 -1.72 -4.91
N LYS A 79 -12.01 -0.68 -4.13
CA LYS A 79 -12.69 0.53 -4.64
C LYS A 79 -11.82 1.29 -5.64
N ASN A 80 -10.51 1.37 -5.43
CA ASN A 80 -9.61 2.05 -6.35
C ASN A 80 -9.41 1.25 -7.64
N ALA A 81 -9.36 -0.08 -7.57
CA ALA A 81 -9.28 -0.95 -8.74
C ALA A 81 -10.51 -0.78 -9.65
N LEU A 82 -11.71 -0.81 -9.07
CA LEU A 82 -12.96 -0.61 -9.83
C LEU A 82 -13.05 0.76 -10.52
N LYS A 83 -12.44 1.81 -9.94
CA LYS A 83 -12.41 3.14 -10.57
C LYS A 83 -11.44 3.23 -11.74
N ASN A 84 -10.46 2.33 -11.79
CA ASN A 84 -9.42 2.30 -12.80
C ASN A 84 -9.76 1.33 -13.95
N GLU A 85 -10.88 0.59 -13.87
CA GLU A 85 -11.40 -0.13 -15.01
C GLU A 85 -11.87 0.89 -16.05
N PRO A 86 -11.41 0.79 -17.32
CA PRO A 86 -12.03 1.56 -18.39
C PRO A 86 -13.51 1.18 -18.45
N GLU A 87 -14.41 2.16 -18.62
CA GLU A 87 -15.82 1.86 -18.92
C GLU A 87 -15.84 0.89 -20.11
N GLU A 88 -16.35 -0.33 -19.89
CA GLU A 88 -16.65 -1.25 -20.98
C GLU A 88 -17.73 -0.57 -21.85
N GLU A 89 -17.36 -0.18 -23.08
CA GLU A 89 -18.34 0.21 -24.11
C GLU A 89 -19.20 -0.99 -24.56
#